data_AF-A0A522Q428-F1
#
_entry.id   AF-A0A522Q428-F1
#
_cell.length_a   1.000
_cell.length_b   1.000
_cell.length_c   1.000
_cell.angle_alpha   90.00
_cell.angle_beta   90.00
_cell.angle_gamma   90.00
#
_symmetry.space_group_name_H-M   'P 1'
#
loop_
_entity.id
_entity.type
_entity.pdbx_description
1 polymer ?
#
loop_
_entity_poly.entity_id
_entity_poly.type
_entity_poly.pdbx_seq_one_letter_code
_entity_poly.pdbx_strand_id
1 'polypeptide(L)'
;MMKEPWWLRVIGLAALLSAVALVVRIAIYPGLFRMPSMLPFLVAWTIVTVGLFVAWVMIRGMIWVANRSARAQAAITCDVLAELVKRMQMLTGTAPEAPESGAWENPPTGIICDTCGRPNAMLHCEKHKATLCFPCTGKHDAEDCSYIAADRFVQGPQRQTRQTKTLGKLLGI
;
A
#
# COMPACT_ATOMS: atom_id res chain seq x y z
N MET A 1 3.74 7.86 4.56
CA MET A 1 2.59 8.79 4.64
C MET A 1 1.88 8.78 3.30
N MET A 2 0.65 8.26 3.20
CA MET A 2 -0.12 8.37 1.97
C MET A 2 -0.46 9.85 1.72
N LYS A 3 -0.17 10.37 0.53
CA LYS A 3 -0.58 11.73 0.12
C LYS A 3 -2.11 11.78 0.17
N GLU A 4 -2.66 12.69 0.98
CA GLU A 4 -4.11 12.93 0.96
C GLU A 4 -4.54 13.25 -0.47
N PRO A 5 -5.62 12.63 -0.97
CA PRO A 5 -6.13 12.94 -2.29
C PRO A 5 -6.50 14.42 -2.40
N TRP A 6 -5.90 15.10 -3.37
CA TRP A 6 -6.09 16.54 -3.58
C TRP A 6 -7.56 16.90 -3.85
N TRP A 7 -8.30 16.04 -4.57
CA TRP A 7 -9.72 16.23 -4.87
C TRP A 7 -10.58 16.38 -3.62
N LEU A 8 -10.21 15.73 -2.52
CA LEU A 8 -10.95 15.77 -1.26
C LEU A 8 -10.85 17.15 -0.60
N ARG A 9 -9.72 17.86 -0.77
CA ARG A 9 -9.58 19.24 -0.29
C ARG A 9 -10.40 20.20 -1.15
N VAL A 10 -10.44 19.97 -2.47
CA VAL A 10 -11.21 20.79 -3.40
C VAL A 10 -12.71 20.70 -3.13
N ILE A 11 -13.26 19.51 -2.85
CA ILE A 11 -14.68 19.34 -2.53
C ILE A 11 -15.06 20.08 -1.23
N GLY A 12 -14.22 19.98 -0.19
CA GLY A 12 -14.44 20.70 1.06
C GLY A 12 -14.45 22.22 0.85
N LEU A 13 -13.49 22.75 0.08
CA LEU A 13 -13.44 24.17 -0.28
C LEU A 13 -14.65 24.60 -1.12
N ALA A 14 -15.06 23.79 -2.08
CA ALA A 14 -16.23 24.07 -2.93
C ALA A 14 -17.52 24.12 -2.09
N ALA A 15 -17.71 23.16 -1.17
CA ALA A 15 -18.84 23.17 -0.25
C ALA A 15 -18.84 24.44 0.61
N LEU A 16 -17.69 24.84 1.15
CA LEU A 16 -17.55 26.04 1.98
C LEU A 16 -17.84 27.32 1.18
N LEU A 17 -17.28 27.45 -0.03
CA LEU A 17 -17.55 28.57 -0.94
C LEU A 17 -19.03 28.65 -1.32
N SER A 18 -19.68 27.51 -1.61
CA SER A 18 -21.11 27.49 -1.92
C SER A 18 -21.99 27.90 -0.74
N ALA A 19 -21.62 27.51 0.48
CA ALA A 19 -22.31 27.94 1.69
C ALA A 19 -22.15 29.44 1.94
N VAL A 20 -20.93 29.98 1.80
CA VAL A 20 -20.66 31.43 1.91
C VAL A 20 -21.42 32.21 0.85
N ALA A 21 -21.42 31.75 -0.40
CA ALA A 21 -22.15 32.39 -1.49
C ALA A 21 -23.67 32.44 -1.21
N LEU A 22 -24.22 31.40 -0.58
CA LEU A 22 -25.62 31.36 -0.18
C LEU A 22 -25.92 32.42 0.91
N VAL A 23 -25.10 32.50 1.95
CA VAL A 23 -25.25 33.50 3.02
C VAL A 23 -25.12 34.93 2.48
N VAL A 24 -24.13 35.18 1.62
CA VAL A 24 -23.93 36.48 0.97
C VAL A 24 -25.14 36.85 0.11
N ARG A 25 -25.70 35.93 -0.66
CA ARG A 25 -26.91 36.18 -1.46
C ARG A 25 -28.11 36.55 -0.59
N ILE A 26 -28.31 35.85 0.53
CA ILE A 26 -29.38 36.14 1.48
C ILE A 26 -29.19 37.54 2.09
N ALA A 27 -27.96 37.90 2.44
CA ALA A 27 -27.65 39.21 3.02
C ALA A 27 -27.86 40.37 2.04
N ILE A 28 -27.48 40.21 0.77
CA ILE A 28 -27.62 41.27 -0.26
C ILE A 28 -29.08 41.41 -0.70
N TYR A 29 -29.82 40.31 -0.79
CA TYR A 29 -31.19 40.30 -1.31
C TYR A 29 -32.17 39.71 -0.29
N PRO A 30 -32.52 40.44 0.78
CA PRO A 30 -33.49 39.96 1.79
C PRO A 30 -34.88 39.74 1.18
N GLY A 31 -35.20 40.41 0.07
CA GLY A 31 -36.44 40.23 -0.69
C GLY A 31 -36.54 38.90 -1.45
N LEU A 32 -35.48 38.07 -1.54
CA LEU A 32 -35.52 36.80 -2.26
C LEU A 32 -36.58 35.84 -1.70
N PHE A 33 -36.83 35.90 -0.39
CA PHE A 33 -37.85 35.09 0.28
C PHE A 33 -39.29 35.50 -0.05
N ARG A 34 -39.50 36.72 -0.58
CA ARG A 34 -40.83 37.17 -1.02
C ARG A 34 -41.19 36.70 -2.42
N MET A 35 -40.25 36.12 -3.18
CA MET A 35 -40.51 35.57 -4.50
C MET A 35 -40.76 34.05 -4.41
N PRO A 36 -42.03 33.57 -4.54
CA PRO A 36 -42.35 32.16 -4.34
C PRO A 36 -41.68 31.23 -5.37
N SER A 37 -41.31 31.74 -6.55
CA SER A 37 -40.60 30.98 -7.58
C SER A 37 -39.14 30.66 -7.23
N MET A 38 -38.48 31.47 -6.41
CA MET A 38 -37.05 31.30 -6.04
C MET A 38 -36.86 30.38 -4.83
N LEU A 39 -37.90 30.20 -4.03
CA LEU A 39 -37.90 29.39 -2.81
C LEU A 39 -37.51 27.92 -3.04
N PRO A 40 -38.07 27.18 -4.04
CA PRO A 40 -37.66 25.80 -4.30
C PRO A 40 -36.19 25.71 -4.75
N PHE A 41 -35.68 26.71 -5.47
CA PHE A 41 -34.30 26.73 -5.92
C PHE A 41 -33.33 26.91 -4.74
N LEU A 42 -33.65 27.80 -3.81
CA LEU A 42 -32.88 27.97 -2.58
C LEU A 42 -32.87 26.70 -1.73
N VAL A 43 -34.03 26.06 -1.56
CA VAL A 43 -34.15 24.82 -0.78
C VAL A 43 -33.38 23.67 -1.44
N ALA A 44 -33.50 23.50 -2.75
CA ALA A 44 -32.72 22.49 -3.47
C ALA A 44 -31.22 22.75 -3.34
N TRP A 45 -30.79 24.01 -3.46
CA TRP A 45 -29.38 24.39 -3.28
C TRP A 45 -28.88 24.09 -1.88
N THR A 46 -29.62 24.46 -0.83
CA THR A 46 -29.21 24.18 0.56
C THR A 46 -29.10 22.68 0.81
N ILE A 47 -30.07 21.89 0.36
CA ILE A 47 -30.03 20.41 0.48
C ILE A 47 -28.77 19.85 -0.19
N VAL A 48 -28.46 20.30 -1.41
CA VAL A 48 -27.26 19.83 -2.13
C VAL A 48 -25.99 20.20 -1.39
N THR A 49 -25.85 21.45 -0.93
CA THR A 49 -24.66 21.90 -0.19
C THR A 49 -24.46 21.16 1.13
N VAL A 50 -25.54 20.97 1.91
CA VAL A 50 -25.51 20.22 3.17
C VAL A 50 -25.19 18.74 2.89
N GLY A 51 -25.82 18.13 1.89
CA GLY A 51 -25.56 16.74 1.50
C GLY A 51 -24.11 16.50 1.10
N LEU A 52 -23.54 17.38 0.26
CA LEU A 52 -22.13 17.33 -0.13
C LEU A 52 -21.19 17.51 1.07
N PHE A 53 -21.52 18.42 1.97
CA PHE A 53 -20.72 18.63 3.19
C PHE A 53 -20.74 17.41 4.11
N VAL A 54 -21.92 16.82 4.36
CA VAL A 54 -22.05 15.61 5.19
C VAL A 54 -21.29 14.44 4.56
N ALA A 55 -21.44 14.22 3.26
CA ALA A 55 -20.69 13.19 2.55
C ALA A 55 -19.18 13.39 2.66
N TRP A 56 -18.72 14.64 2.51
CA TRP A 56 -17.30 15.00 2.67
C TRP A 56 -16.78 14.69 4.08
N VAL A 57 -17.52 15.08 5.14
CA VAL A 57 -17.17 14.78 6.53
C VAL A 57 -17.12 13.26 6.78
N MET A 58 -18.08 12.51 6.26
CA MET A 58 -18.13 11.05 6.40
C MET A 58 -16.91 10.38 5.77
N ILE A 59 -16.52 10.76 4.55
CA ILE A 59 -15.34 10.22 3.88
C ILE A 59 -14.06 10.57 4.66
N ARG A 60 -13.93 11.83 5.13
CA ARG A 60 -12.82 12.25 6.01
C ARG A 60 -12.75 11.41 7.28
N GLY A 61 -13.90 11.15 7.91
CA GLY A 61 -14.02 10.32 9.10
C GLY A 61 -13.57 8.89 8.83
N MET A 62 -14.05 8.27 7.75
CA MET A 62 -13.66 6.93 7.36
C MET A 62 -12.15 6.80 7.11
N ILE A 63 -11.54 7.74 6.39
CA ILE A 63 -10.09 7.75 6.14
C ILE A 63 -9.32 7.87 7.47
N TRP A 64 -9.81 8.71 8.39
CA TRP A 64 -9.21 8.86 9.70
C TRP A 64 -9.30 7.57 10.53
N VAL A 65 -10.47 6.92 10.54
CA VAL A 65 -10.68 5.63 11.22
C VAL A 65 -9.78 4.56 10.61
N ALA A 66 -9.71 4.48 9.28
CA ALA A 66 -8.86 3.51 8.58
C ALA A 66 -7.38 3.70 8.91
N ASN A 67 -6.90 4.95 8.97
CA ASN A 67 -5.53 5.22 9.40
C ASN A 67 -5.30 4.86 10.87
N ARG A 68 -6.29 5.06 11.74
CA ARG A 68 -6.20 4.70 13.15
C ARG A 68 -6.20 3.19 13.34
N SER A 69 -7.06 2.46 12.63
CA SER A 69 -7.13 1.00 12.68
C SER A 69 -5.90 0.35 12.08
N ALA A 70 -5.37 0.88 10.97
CA ALA A 70 -4.13 0.39 10.36
C ALA A 70 -2.94 0.49 11.33
N ARG A 71 -2.83 1.57 12.11
CA ARG A 71 -1.80 1.69 13.15
C ARG A 71 -1.99 0.68 14.29
N ALA A 72 -3.23 0.44 14.70
CA ALA A 72 -3.53 -0.57 15.72
C ALA A 72 -3.19 -1.98 15.23
N GLN A 73 -3.51 -2.31 13.97
CA GLN A 73 -3.15 -3.60 13.37
C GLN A 73 -1.65 -3.77 13.17
N ALA A 74 -0.92 -2.70 12.85
CA ALA A 74 0.54 -2.73 12.78
C ALA A 74 1.17 -3.06 14.14
N ALA A 75 0.63 -2.53 15.24
CA ALA A 75 1.11 -2.87 16.58
C ALA A 75 0.86 -4.36 16.91
N ILE A 76 -0.36 -4.84 16.66
CA ILE A 76 -0.73 -6.25 16.93
C ILE A 76 0.15 -7.22 16.12
N THR A 77 0.39 -6.92 14.85
CA THR A 77 1.24 -7.77 14.00
C THR A 77 2.70 -7.77 14.45
N CYS A 78 3.23 -6.65 14.95
CA CYS A 78 4.56 -6.61 15.56
C CYS A 78 4.64 -7.44 16.84
N ASP A 79 3.63 -7.37 17.72
CA ASP A 79 3.58 -8.15 18.96
C ASP A 79 3.51 -9.66 18.67
N VAL A 80 2.69 -10.06 17.69
CA VAL A 80 2.59 -11.46 17.26
C VAL A 80 3.90 -11.95 16.64
N LEU A 81 4.57 -11.12 15.83
CA LEU A 81 5.89 -11.46 15.28
C LEU A 81 6.93 -11.63 16.39
N ALA A 82 6.96 -10.72 17.37
CA ALA A 82 7.91 -10.78 18.48
C ALA A 82 7.71 -12.05 19.32
N GLU A 83 6.45 -12.43 19.59
CA GLU A 83 6.12 -13.67 20.30
C GLU A 83 6.51 -14.92 19.48
N LEU A 84 6.28 -14.92 18.17
CA LEU A 84 6.71 -16.00 17.27
C LEU A 84 8.25 -16.16 17.27
N VAL A 85 8.99 -15.04 17.18
CA VAL A 85 10.46 -15.06 17.24
C VAL A 85 10.95 -15.61 18.58
N LYS A 86 10.33 -15.19 19.69
CA LYS A 86 10.65 -15.68 21.03
C LYS A 86 10.40 -17.18 21.16
N ARG A 87 9.29 -17.69 20.61
CA ARG A 87 9.00 -19.13 20.57
C ARG A 87 9.98 -19.91 19.72
N MET A 88 10.38 -19.38 18.56
CA MET A 88 11.44 -20.01 17.75
C MET A 88 12.75 -20.07 18.54
N GLN A 89 13.17 -18.98 19.18
CA GLN A 89 14.39 -18.99 20.02
C GLN A 89 14.32 -20.00 21.16
N MET A 90 13.19 -20.11 21.85
CA MET A 90 13.01 -21.12 22.91
C MET A 90 13.06 -22.55 22.36
N LEU A 91 12.49 -22.81 21.19
CA LEU A 91 12.54 -24.11 20.52
C LEU A 91 13.93 -24.43 19.95
N THR A 92 14.68 -23.41 19.52
CA THR A 92 16.07 -23.55 19.06
C THR A 92 17.04 -23.72 20.23
N GLY A 93 16.70 -23.23 21.43
CA GLY A 93 17.52 -23.36 22.65
C GLY A 93 17.50 -24.74 23.33
N THR A 94 16.61 -25.66 22.92
CA THR A 94 16.44 -26.99 23.54
C THR A 94 16.92 -28.17 22.69
N ALA A 95 17.81 -27.95 21.72
CA ALA A 95 18.48 -29.05 21.00
C ALA A 95 20.02 -28.92 21.10
N PRO A 96 20.71 -29.81 21.83
CA PRO A 96 22.15 -29.95 21.74
C PRO A 96 22.45 -30.82 20.52
N GLU A 97 22.74 -30.20 19.38
CA GLU A 97 23.62 -30.71 18.32
C GLU A 97 23.55 -29.73 17.15
N ALA A 98 24.57 -28.87 17.08
CA ALA A 98 24.88 -28.16 15.87
C ALA A 98 25.45 -29.17 14.86
N PRO A 99 24.81 -29.45 13.71
CA PRO A 99 25.55 -30.01 12.59
C PRO A 99 26.54 -28.94 12.12
N GLU A 100 27.81 -29.16 12.42
CA GLU A 100 28.92 -28.50 11.73
C GLU A 100 28.68 -28.62 10.21
N SER A 101 28.80 -27.52 9.49
CA SER A 101 28.54 -27.38 8.05
C SER A 101 27.07 -27.38 7.60
N GLY A 102 26.28 -26.45 8.15
CA GLY A 102 25.12 -25.91 7.45
C GLY A 102 25.54 -25.11 6.20
N ALA A 103 26.11 -25.79 5.20
CA ALA A 103 26.04 -25.30 3.84
C ALA A 103 24.55 -25.18 3.52
N TRP A 104 24.03 -23.95 3.52
CA TRP A 104 22.73 -23.67 2.93
C TRP A 104 22.83 -24.03 1.45
N GLU A 105 22.62 -25.30 1.13
CA GLU A 105 22.51 -25.80 -0.23
C GLU A 105 21.24 -25.18 -0.80
N ASN A 106 21.42 -24.01 -1.42
CA ASN A 106 20.39 -23.33 -2.15
C ASN A 106 19.84 -24.28 -3.22
N PRO A 107 18.51 -24.48 -3.28
CA PRO A 107 17.93 -25.33 -4.30
C PRO A 107 18.33 -24.79 -5.69
N PRO A 108 18.69 -25.68 -6.65
CA PRO A 108 19.09 -25.26 -7.98
C PRO A 108 17.92 -24.52 -8.62
N THR A 109 18.04 -23.20 -8.75
CA THR A 109 17.04 -22.35 -9.42
C THR A 109 17.10 -22.54 -10.94
N GLY A 110 18.15 -23.18 -11.46
CA GLY A 110 18.42 -23.31 -12.90
C GLY A 110 18.88 -22.00 -13.53
N ILE A 111 19.03 -20.94 -12.75
CA ILE A 111 19.48 -19.62 -13.20
C ILE A 111 20.98 -19.51 -12.93
N ILE A 112 21.75 -19.19 -13.97
CA ILE A 112 23.20 -19.15 -13.91
C ILE A 112 23.65 -17.85 -13.23
N CYS A 113 24.63 -17.96 -12.34
CA CYS A 113 25.30 -16.79 -11.76
C CYS A 113 26.36 -16.26 -12.72
N ASP A 114 26.29 -14.98 -13.06
CA ASP A 114 27.20 -14.32 -14.01
C ASP A 114 28.64 -14.23 -13.49
N THR A 115 28.84 -14.28 -12.17
CA THR A 115 30.19 -14.19 -11.56
C THR A 115 30.88 -15.55 -11.43
N CYS A 116 30.15 -16.62 -11.11
CA CYS A 116 30.75 -17.92 -10.79
C CYS A 116 30.28 -19.08 -11.69
N GLY A 117 29.35 -18.84 -12.62
CA GLY A 117 28.84 -19.82 -13.58
C GLY A 117 27.96 -20.93 -12.98
N ARG A 118 27.69 -20.92 -11.66
CA ARG A 118 26.86 -21.96 -11.01
C ARG A 118 25.37 -21.72 -11.24
N PRO A 119 24.53 -22.77 -11.43
CA PRO A 119 23.08 -22.67 -11.70
C PRO A 119 22.24 -22.39 -10.43
N ASN A 120 22.76 -21.56 -9.52
CA ASN A 120 22.18 -21.26 -8.21
C ASN A 120 22.05 -19.74 -7.98
N ALA A 121 21.84 -18.96 -9.05
CA ALA A 121 21.60 -17.53 -8.91
C ALA A 121 20.22 -17.27 -8.31
N MET A 122 20.17 -16.38 -7.32
CA MET A 122 18.95 -16.06 -6.57
C MET A 122 18.60 -14.58 -6.65
N LEU A 123 19.59 -13.73 -6.90
CA LEU A 123 19.42 -12.29 -6.89
C LEU A 123 19.80 -11.75 -8.25
N HIS A 124 19.02 -10.79 -8.74
CA HIS A 124 19.34 -10.00 -9.91
C HIS A 124 19.57 -8.56 -9.44
N CYS A 125 20.75 -8.02 -9.72
CA CYS A 125 21.03 -6.61 -9.49
C CYS A 125 20.43 -5.78 -10.62
N GLU A 126 19.49 -4.89 -10.33
CA GLU A 126 18.85 -4.09 -11.37
C GLU A 126 19.80 -3.06 -12.00
N LYS A 127 20.77 -2.55 -11.22
CA LYS A 127 21.77 -1.57 -11.66
C LYS A 127 22.76 -2.17 -12.66
N HIS A 128 23.34 -3.32 -12.32
CA HIS A 128 24.39 -3.97 -13.12
C HIS A 128 23.85 -5.06 -14.06
N LYS A 129 22.53 -5.32 -14.02
CA LYS A 129 21.83 -6.34 -14.81
C LYS A 129 22.47 -7.74 -14.71
N ALA A 130 23.01 -8.06 -13.54
CA ALA A 130 23.73 -9.31 -13.30
C ALA A 130 22.94 -10.23 -12.36
N THR A 131 22.91 -11.53 -12.65
CA THR A 131 22.38 -12.57 -11.77
C THR A 131 23.48 -13.15 -10.90
N LEU A 132 23.22 -13.19 -9.59
CA LEU A 132 24.20 -13.49 -8.56
C LEU A 132 23.67 -14.57 -7.62
N CYS A 133 24.55 -15.50 -7.25
CA CYS A 133 24.32 -16.38 -6.12
C CYS A 133 24.65 -15.66 -4.80
N PHE A 134 24.11 -16.15 -3.69
CA PHE A 134 24.30 -15.54 -2.37
C PHE A 134 25.77 -15.28 -1.97
N PRO A 135 26.74 -16.16 -2.28
CA PRO A 135 28.15 -15.85 -2.01
C PRO A 135 28.73 -14.75 -2.90
N CYS A 136 28.24 -14.59 -4.13
CA CYS A 136 28.74 -13.59 -5.07
C CYS A 136 28.10 -12.21 -4.84
N THR A 137 26.92 -12.13 -4.24
CA THR A 137 26.33 -10.82 -3.89
C THR A 137 27.18 -10.06 -2.90
N GLY A 138 27.70 -10.70 -1.86
CA GLY A 138 28.57 -10.03 -0.89
C GLY A 138 29.86 -9.44 -1.49
N LYS A 139 30.36 -9.99 -2.60
CA LYS A 139 31.51 -9.45 -3.34
C LYS A 139 31.13 -8.36 -4.34
N HIS A 140 29.90 -8.38 -4.80
CA HIS A 140 29.35 -7.45 -5.78
C HIS A 140 28.78 -6.18 -5.13
N ASP A 141 28.46 -6.23 -3.85
CA ASP A 141 27.81 -5.14 -3.10
C ASP A 141 28.80 -4.00 -2.76
N ALA A 142 29.20 -3.25 -3.79
CA ALA A 142 30.14 -2.14 -3.66
C ALA A 142 29.48 -0.76 -3.79
N GLU A 143 28.34 -0.62 -4.47
CA GLU A 143 27.69 0.68 -4.71
C GLU A 143 26.18 0.56 -5.00
N ASP A 144 25.33 1.13 -4.14
CA ASP A 144 23.88 1.37 -4.32
C ASP A 144 23.16 0.32 -5.19
N CYS A 145 23.34 -0.97 -4.87
CA CYS A 145 22.74 -2.06 -5.63
C CYS A 145 21.34 -2.34 -5.10
N SER A 146 20.33 -2.26 -5.97
CA SER A 146 19.01 -2.84 -5.71
C SER A 146 18.97 -4.28 -6.22
N TYR A 147 18.50 -5.19 -5.36
CA TYR A 147 18.39 -6.61 -5.69
C TYR A 147 16.92 -7.02 -5.74
N ILE A 148 16.54 -7.68 -6.82
CA ILE A 148 15.27 -8.41 -6.95
C ILE A 148 15.56 -9.90 -7.05
N ALA A 149 14.55 -10.73 -6.78
CA ALA A 149 14.71 -12.17 -6.95
C ALA A 149 14.91 -12.51 -8.44
N ALA A 150 15.90 -13.35 -8.74
CA ALA A 150 16.31 -13.68 -10.11
C ALA A 150 15.20 -14.40 -10.90
N ASP A 151 14.36 -15.18 -10.21
CA ASP A 151 13.17 -15.83 -10.77
C ASP A 151 12.15 -14.81 -11.30
N ARG A 152 11.96 -13.68 -10.60
CA ARG A 152 11.07 -12.59 -11.03
C ARG A 152 11.59 -11.90 -12.29
N PHE A 153 12.91 -11.78 -12.42
CA PHE A 153 13.54 -11.24 -13.63
C PHE A 153 13.37 -12.19 -14.83
N VAL A 154 13.69 -13.48 -14.65
CA VAL A 154 13.64 -14.49 -15.71
C VAL A 154 12.20 -14.78 -16.17
N GLN A 155 11.22 -14.78 -15.27
CA GLN A 155 9.81 -15.01 -15.62
C GLN A 155 9.13 -13.77 -16.25
N GLY A 156 9.78 -12.61 -16.19
CA GLY A 156 9.24 -11.32 -16.60
C GLY A 156 8.10 -10.84 -15.69
N PRO A 157 7.94 -9.52 -15.48
CA PRO A 157 6.90 -8.95 -14.62
C PRO A 157 5.46 -9.26 -15.10
N GLN A 158 5.29 -9.76 -16.33
CA GLN A 158 4.00 -9.94 -16.99
C GLN A 158 3.37 -11.32 -16.77
N ARG A 159 4.13 -12.36 -16.37
CA ARG A 159 3.56 -13.71 -16.13
C ARG A 159 2.92 -13.88 -14.75
N GLN A 160 3.40 -13.13 -13.75
CA GLN A 160 2.92 -13.24 -12.36
C GLN A 160 1.48 -12.74 -12.18
N THR A 161 1.07 -11.71 -12.94
CA THR A 161 -0.32 -11.23 -12.99
C THR A 161 -1.28 -12.22 -13.66
N ARG A 162 -0.77 -13.14 -14.50
CA ARG A 162 -1.60 -14.16 -15.15
C ARG A 162 -1.86 -15.35 -14.22
N GLN A 163 -0.87 -15.76 -13.43
CA GLN A 163 -0.99 -16.90 -12.50
C GLN A 163 -1.83 -16.58 -11.26
N THR A 164 -1.75 -15.35 -10.74
CA THR A 164 -2.61 -14.89 -9.63
C THR A 164 -4.09 -14.81 -10.03
N LYS A 165 -4.39 -14.45 -11.30
CA LYS A 165 -5.77 -14.48 -11.82
C LYS A 165 -6.35 -15.89 -11.93
N THR A 166 -5.53 -16.89 -12.26
CA THR A 166 -6.01 -18.30 -12.32
C THR A 166 -6.20 -18.90 -10.93
N LEU A 167 -5.39 -18.53 -9.93
CA LEU A 167 -5.57 -18.96 -8.55
C LEU A 167 -6.81 -18.34 -7.87
N GLY A 168 -7.10 -17.05 -8.12
CA GLY A 168 -8.36 -16.44 -7.65
C GLY A 168 -9.60 -17.14 -8.21
N LYS A 169 -9.54 -17.53 -9.49
CA LYS A 169 -10.64 -18.23 -10.16
C LYS A 169 -10.87 -19.67 -9.67
N LEU A 170 -9.84 -20.31 -9.09
CA LEU A 170 -9.94 -21.65 -8.48
C LEU A 170 -10.36 -21.59 -7.00
N LEU A 171 -10.11 -20.47 -6.32
CA LEU A 171 -10.47 -20.26 -4.92
C LEU A 171 -11.84 -19.57 -4.72
N GLY A 172 -12.59 -19.32 -5.80
CA GLY A 172 -13.96 -18.82 -5.72
C GLY A 172 -14.09 -17.42 -5.13
N ILE A 173 -13.12 -16.53 -5.40
CA ILE A 173 -13.19 -15.09 -5.15
C ILE A 173 -13.10 -14.30 -6.46
#